data_AF-A0A7W1IF97-F1
#
_entry.id   AF-A0A7W1IF97-F1
#
_cell.length_a   1.000
_cell.length_b   1.000
_cell.length_c   1.000
_cell.angle_alpha   90.00
_cell.angle_beta   90.00
_cell.angle_gamma   90.00
#
_symmetry.space_group_name_H-M   'P 1'
#
loop_
_entity.id
_entity.type
_entity.pdbx_description
1 polymer ?
#
loop_
_entity_poly.entity_id
_entity_poly.type
_entity_poly.pdbx_seq_one_letter_code
_entity_poly.pdbx_strand_id
1 'polypeptide(L)' 'MKGLVITAKSKTEFKFLSDLLKKLGISSAAMSEEELEDLGLVKLMKSANKSKKVSRETVVAKLRS' A
#
# COMPACT_ATOMS: atom_id res chain seq x y z
N MET A 1 -15.36 5.78 0.75
CA MET A 1 -14.86 5.30 2.05
C MET A 1 -13.43 5.82 2.23
N LYS A 2 -13.08 6.39 3.38
CA LYS A 2 -11.72 6.89 3.68
C LYS A 2 -11.13 6.00 4.77
N GLY A 3 -9.98 5.38 4.48
CA GLY A 3 -9.25 4.54 5.43
C GLY A 3 -8.00 5.26 5.93
N LEU A 4 -7.57 4.94 7.14
CA LEU A 4 -6.33 5.43 7.74
C LEU A 4 -5.37 4.24 7.89
N VAL A 5 -4.14 4.40 7.39
CA VAL A 5 -3.07 3.42 7.58
C VAL A 5 -2.08 3.99 8.58
N ILE A 6 -1.75 3.20 9.60
CA ILE A 6 -0.83 3.59 10.66
C ILE A 6 0.32 2.58 10.69
N THR A 7 1.53 3.03 10.42
CA THR A 7 2.75 2.22 10.45
C THR A 7 3.54 2.53 11.72
N ALA A 8 3.60 1.56 12.64
CA ALA A 8 4.42 1.65 13.83
C ALA A 8 5.90 1.39 13.50
N LYS A 9 6.82 2.11 14.15
CA LYS A 9 8.28 1.96 13.93
C LYS A 9 8.89 0.83 14.74
N SER A 10 8.17 0.31 15.73
CA SER A 10 8.64 -0.77 16.60
C SER A 10 7.49 -1.65 17.10
N LYS A 11 7.81 -2.86 17.57
CA LYS A 11 6.84 -3.79 18.16
C LYS A 11 6.15 -3.20 19.40
N THR A 12 6.89 -2.42 20.21
CA THR A 12 6.36 -1.75 21.41
C THR A 12 5.32 -0.69 21.04
N GLU A 13 5.64 0.13 20.04
CA GLU A 13 4.71 1.17 19.53
C GLU A 13 3.47 0.54 18.90
N PHE A 14 3.64 -0.56 18.14
CA PHE A 14 2.52 -1.29 17.54
C PHE A 14 1.54 -1.77 18.62
N LYS A 15 2.05 -2.36 19.70
CA LYS A 15 1.22 -2.83 20.81
C LYS A 15 0.50 -1.67 21.50
N PHE A 16 1.23 -0.59 21.80
CA PHE A 16 0.65 0.61 22.41
C PHE A 16 -0.50 1.20 21.58
N LEU A 17 -0.29 1.35 20.27
CA LEU A 17 -1.31 1.89 19.37
C LEU A 17 -2.52 0.96 19.26
N SER A 18 -2.29 -0.36 19.17
CA SER A 18 -3.37 -1.35 19.13
C SER A 18 -4.24 -1.29 20.40
N ASP A 19 -3.59 -1.22 21.57
CA ASP A 19 -4.29 -1.12 22.86
C ASP A 19 -5.05 0.20 23.00
N LEU A 20 -4.48 1.31 22.50
CA LEU A 20 -5.13 2.61 22.49
C LEU A 20 -6.38 2.61 21.61
N LEU A 21 -6.27 2.13 20.36
CA LEU A 21 -7.39 2.09 19.42
C LEU A 21 -8.52 1.20 19.95
N LYS A 22 -8.17 0.06 20.58
CA LYS A 22 -9.13 -0.81 21.25
C LYS A 22 -9.84 -0.10 22.41
N LYS A 23 -9.13 0.66 23.25
CA LYS A 23 -9.74 1.44 24.34
C LYS A 23 -10.67 2.55 23.84
N LEU A 24 -10.36 3.13 22.68
CA LEU A 24 -11.19 4.16 22.04
C LEU A 24 -12.40 3.57 21.30
N GLY A 25 -12.55 2.23 21.27
CA GLY A 25 -13.63 1.57 20.52
C GLY A 25 -13.45 1.64 19.00
N ILE A 26 -12.25 1.95 18.52
CA ILE A 26 -11.93 2.03 17.09
C ILE A 26 -11.50 0.65 16.63
N SER A 27 -12.17 0.12 15.60
CA SER A 27 -11.77 -1.13 14.96
C SER A 27 -10.46 -0.92 14.18
N SER A 28 -9.46 -1.74 14.49
CA SER A 28 -8.17 -1.78 13.80
C SER A 28 -7.84 -3.21 13.42
N ALA A 29 -7.35 -3.41 12.20
CA ALA A 29 -6.85 -4.69 11.72
C ALA A 29 -5.33 -4.60 11.53
N ALA A 30 -4.62 -5.66 11.94
CA ALA A 30 -3.22 -5.82 11.56
C ALA A 30 -3.16 -6.25 10.10
N MET A 31 -2.25 -5.65 9.33
CA MET A 31 -2.01 -6.02 7.94
C MET A 31 -0.69 -6.80 7.84
N SER A 32 -0.65 -7.78 6.96
CA SER A 32 0.60 -8.43 6.56
C SER A 32 1.46 -7.49 5.70
N GLU A 33 2.71 -7.87 5.49
CA GLU A 33 3.61 -7.17 4.57
C GLU A 33 3.07 -7.20 3.14
N GLU A 34 2.58 -8.36 2.69
CA GLU A 34 1.96 -8.55 1.37
C GLU A 34 0.76 -7.61 1.17
N GLU A 35 -0.12 -7.48 2.16
CA GLU A 35 -1.28 -6.57 2.08
C GLU A 35 -0.86 -5.09 2.02
N LEU A 36 0.25 -4.73 2.67
CA LEU A 36 0.82 -3.38 2.59
C LEU A 36 1.45 -3.11 1.23
N GLU A 37 2.14 -4.09 0.65
CA GLU A 37 2.70 -4.01 -0.70
C GLU A 37 1.59 -3.82 -1.74
N ASP A 38 0.52 -4.61 -1.66
CA ASP A 38 -0.65 -4.50 -2.53
C ASP A 38 -1.29 -3.11 -2.46
N LEU A 39 -1.42 -2.56 -1.24
CA LEU A 39 -1.92 -1.21 -1.05
C LEU A 39 -1.00 -0.17 -1.72
N GLY A 40 0.31 -0.34 -1.58
CA GLY A 40 1.34 0.48 -2.24
C GLY A 40 1.21 0.42 -3.77
N LEU A 41 1.08 -0.78 -4.33
CA LEU A 41 0.92 -1.00 -5.76
C LEU A 41 -0.34 -0.33 -6.29
N VAL A 42 -1.48 -0.48 -5.60
CA VAL A 42 -2.74 0.17 -5.99
C VAL A 42 -2.58 1.69 -6.03
N LYS A 43 -1.85 2.28 -5.06
CA LYS A 43 -1.59 3.73 -5.04
C LYS A 43 -0.73 4.17 -6.22
N LEU A 44 0.32 3.41 -6.56
CA LEU A 44 1.17 3.67 -7.73
C LEU A 44 0.37 3.57 -9.03
N MET A 45 -0.45 2.52 -9.17
CA MET A 45 -1.29 2.29 -10.35
C MET A 45 -2.35 3.37 -10.55
N LYS A 46 -2.93 3.90 -9.46
CA LYS A 46 -3.84 5.04 -9.53
C LYS A 46 -3.15 6.34 -9.93
N SER A 47 -1.88 6.48 -9.55
CA SER A 47 -1.05 7.65 -9.87
C SER A 47 -0.37 7.55 -11.24
N ALA A 48 -0.37 6.37 -11.86
CA ALA A 48 0.28 6.14 -13.14
C ALA A 48 -0.46 6.87 -14.28
N ASN A 49 0.31 7.55 -15.14
CA ASN A 49 -0.23 8.25 -16.29
C ASN A 49 -0.68 7.26 -17.38
N LYS A 50 -1.99 7.14 -17.59
CA LYS A 50 -2.60 6.22 -18.57
C LYS A 50 -2.76 6.83 -19.98
N SER A 51 -2.44 8.10 -20.18
CA SER A 51 -2.59 8.75 -21.50
C SER A 51 -1.39 8.50 -22.43
N LYS A 52 -0.23 8.18 -21.86
CA LYS A 52 0.98 7.87 -22.63
C LYS A 52 0.92 6.45 -23.20
N LYS A 53 0.47 6.32 -24.44
CA LYS A 53 0.47 5.05 -25.19
C LYS A 53 1.79 4.88 -25.95
N VAL A 54 2.29 3.65 -25.99
CA VAL A 54 3.46 3.25 -26.78
C VAL A 54 3.12 2.01 -27.60
N SER A 55 3.81 1.81 -28.73
CA SER A 55 3.55 0.65 -29.59
C SER A 55 4.08 -0.65 -28.95
N ARG A 56 3.53 -1.79 -29.37
CA ARG A 56 3.95 -3.12 -28.87
C ARG A 56 5.43 -3.37 -29.15
N GLU A 57 5.90 -2.95 -30.32
CA GLU A 57 7.28 -3.12 -30.77
C GLU A 57 8.25 -2.41 -29.82
N THR A 58 7.87 -1.20 -29.37
CA THR A 58 8.64 -0.41 -28.40
C THR A 58 8.75 -1.13 -27.05
N VAL A 59 7.68 -1.79 -26.60
CA VAL A 59 7.66 -2.55 -25.34
C VAL A 59 8.51 -3.83 -25.47
N VAL A 60 8.33 -4.59 -26.55
CA VAL A 60 9.05 -5.85 -26.78
C VAL A 60 10.55 -5.62 -26.94
N ALA A 61 10.98 -4.52 -27.55
CA ALA A 61 12.40 -4.16 -27.65
C ALA A 61 13.06 -4.01 -26.28
N LYS A 62 12.38 -3.40 -25.30
CA LYS A 62 12.90 -3.25 -23.92
C LYS A 62 12.95 -4.53 -23.10
N LEU A 63 12.18 -5.55 -23.48
CA LEU A 63 12.16 -6.85 -22.78
C LEU A 63 13.26 -7.81 -23.27
N ARG A 64 13.89 -7.50 -24.40
CA ARG A 64 14.94 -8.33 -25.03
C ARG A 64 16.36 -7.88 -24.68
N SER A 65 16.52 -6.73 -24.04
CA SER A 65 17.77 -6.19 -23.49
C SER A 65 17.85 -6.44 -22.00
#